data_AF-A0A6A5JZ92-F1
#
_entry.id   AF-A0A6A5JZ92-F1
#
_cell.length_a   1.000
_cell.length_b   1.000
_cell.length_c   1.000
_cell.angle_alpha   90.00
_cell.angle_beta   90.00
_cell.angle_gamma   90.00
#
_symmetry.space_group_name_H-M   'P 1'
#
loop_
_entity.id
_entity.type
_entity.pdbx_description
1 polymer ?
#
loop_
_entity_poly.entity_id
_entity_poly.type
_entity_poly.pdbx_seq_one_letter_code
_entity_poly.pdbx_strand_id
1 'polypeptide(L)'
;MQLSSPKTYITAFFLLSTAAAQQTSPFPECTYALAHTDNCAAVINANACYNKFRWSSRTWTCIDGENGVEKQRKVCECCRCVGKVMCDWVSAQNVC
;
A
#
# COMPACT_ATOMS: atom_id res chain seq x y z
N MET A 1 -37.28 -4.31 -58.04
CA MET A 1 -37.80 -3.09 -57.38
C MET A 1 -38.51 -3.51 -56.10
N GLN A 2 -37.98 -3.16 -54.93
CA GLN A 2 -38.78 -2.87 -53.74
C GLN A 2 -37.96 -1.97 -52.82
N LEU A 3 -38.64 -0.93 -52.34
CA LEU A 3 -38.13 0.22 -51.61
C LEU A 3 -38.60 0.10 -50.16
N SER A 4 -37.70 0.41 -49.22
CA SER A 4 -37.95 1.04 -47.91
C SER A 4 -38.75 0.29 -46.83
N SER A 5 -38.10 0.00 -45.69
CA SER A 5 -38.58 0.51 -44.39
C SER A 5 -37.47 0.50 -43.32
N PRO A 6 -37.29 1.59 -42.53
CA PRO A 6 -36.33 1.71 -41.42
C PRO A 6 -36.99 1.59 -40.03
N LYS A 7 -36.17 1.55 -38.97
CA LYS A 7 -36.46 1.55 -37.51
C LYS A 7 -36.41 0.14 -36.90
N THR A 8 -35.43 -0.19 -36.06
CA THR A 8 -35.25 0.43 -34.74
C THR A 8 -33.81 0.20 -34.27
N TYR A 9 -33.04 1.28 -34.12
CA TYR A 9 -31.73 1.23 -33.45
C TYR A 9 -31.99 1.17 -31.94
N ILE A 10 -31.87 -0.02 -31.34
CA ILE A 10 -31.76 -0.16 -29.89
C ILE A 10 -30.33 0.25 -29.53
N THR A 11 -30.13 1.54 -29.30
CA THR A 11 -28.90 2.08 -28.70
C THR A 11 -28.97 1.77 -27.20
N ALA A 12 -28.33 0.69 -26.77
CA ALA A 12 -28.13 0.42 -25.36
C ALA A 12 -27.14 1.45 -24.79
N PHE A 13 -27.68 2.49 -24.15
CA PHE A 13 -26.90 3.45 -23.38
C PHE A 13 -26.43 2.78 -22.08
N PHE A 14 -25.23 2.19 -22.11
CA PHE A 14 -24.55 1.71 -20.91
C PHE A 14 -23.98 2.94 -20.17
N LEU A 15 -24.73 3.44 -19.19
CA LEU A 15 -24.22 4.42 -18.23
C LEU A 15 -23.18 3.72 -17.34
N LEU A 16 -21.91 3.80 -17.72
CA LEU A 16 -20.78 3.43 -16.87
C LEU A 16 -20.69 4.46 -15.73
N SER A 17 -21.38 4.19 -14.63
CA SER A 17 -21.11 4.87 -13.35
C SER A 17 -19.75 4.38 -12.84
N THR A 18 -18.68 5.13 -13.14
CA THR A 18 -17.37 4.92 -12.50
C THR A 18 -17.45 5.36 -11.04
N ALA A 19 -17.90 4.47 -10.17
CA ALA A 19 -17.63 4.60 -8.75
C ALA A 19 -16.12 4.47 -8.56
N ALA A 20 -15.43 5.57 -8.28
CA ALA A 20 -14.04 5.54 -7.87
C ALA A 20 -13.98 4.79 -6.53
N ALA A 21 -13.65 3.50 -6.55
CA ALA A 21 -13.33 2.76 -5.35
C ALA A 21 -12.08 3.40 -4.74
N GLN A 22 -12.26 4.21 -3.69
CA GLN A 22 -11.16 4.58 -2.82
C GLN A 22 -10.63 3.29 -2.20
N GLN A 23 -9.50 2.82 -2.71
CA GLN A 23 -8.77 1.69 -2.15
C GLN A 23 -8.22 2.14 -0.79
N THR A 24 -8.98 1.89 0.28
CA THR A 24 -8.53 2.12 1.65
C THR A 24 -7.36 1.18 1.90
N SER A 25 -6.13 1.71 1.87
CA SER A 25 -4.95 0.94 2.22
C SER A 25 -5.02 0.58 3.71
N PRO A 26 -4.59 -0.64 4.13
CA PRO A 26 -4.59 -1.03 5.54
C PRO A 26 -3.59 -0.23 6.40
N PHE A 27 -2.73 0.57 5.76
CA PHE A 27 -1.68 1.33 6.42
C PHE A 27 -2.08 2.80 6.59
N PRO A 28 -1.71 3.45 7.72
CA PRO A 28 -1.93 4.88 7.89
C PRO A 28 -1.17 5.69 6.84
N GLU A 29 -1.75 6.78 6.35
CA GLU A 29 -1.05 7.72 5.46
C GLU A 29 0.20 8.28 6.16
N CYS A 30 1.31 8.40 5.43
CA CYS A 30 2.48 9.03 5.99
C CYS A 30 2.30 10.55 6.03
N THR A 31 2.07 11.09 7.22
CA THR A 31 2.06 12.53 7.47
C THR A 31 3.45 13.01 7.90
N TYR A 32 3.71 14.31 7.77
CA TYR A 32 4.93 14.91 8.30
C TYR A 32 5.13 14.60 9.78
N ALA A 33 4.06 14.74 10.59
CA ALA A 33 4.12 14.45 12.02
C ALA A 33 4.48 12.98 12.29
N LEU A 34 3.85 12.04 11.57
CA LEU A 34 4.11 10.61 11.73
C LEU A 34 5.55 10.24 11.36
N ALA A 35 6.05 10.76 10.24
CA ALA A 35 7.41 10.52 9.76
C ALA A 35 8.50 10.96 10.75
N HIS A 36 8.20 11.95 11.60
CA HIS A 36 9.13 12.50 12.60
C HIS A 36 8.93 11.94 14.01
N THR A 37 8.08 10.93 14.18
CA THR A 37 8.01 10.18 15.44
C THR A 37 9.23 9.28 15.60
N ASP A 38 9.61 9.01 16.85
CA ASP A 38 10.69 8.05 17.16
C ASP A 38 10.38 6.64 16.63
N ASN A 39 9.09 6.26 16.57
CA ASN A 39 8.63 5.00 15.99
C ASN A 39 9.04 4.87 14.52
N CYS A 40 8.81 5.92 13.73
CA CYS A 40 9.16 5.88 12.32
C CYS A 40 10.64 6.13 12.10
N ALA A 41 11.32 6.98 12.87
CA ALA A 41 12.77 7.12 12.81
C ALA A 41 13.51 5.77 13.03
N ALA A 42 13.00 4.93 13.95
CA ALA A 42 13.47 3.58 14.24
C ALA A 42 13.30 2.56 13.09
N VAL A 43 12.43 2.85 12.12
CA VAL A 43 12.14 1.99 10.95
C VAL A 43 12.71 2.58 9.66
N ILE A 44 12.90 3.91 9.61
CA ILE A 44 13.15 4.70 8.40
C ILE A 44 14.57 4.57 7.83
N ASN A 45 15.49 3.82 8.45
CA ASN A 45 16.74 3.47 7.76
C ASN A 45 16.54 2.36 6.70
N ALA A 46 15.46 2.49 5.93
CA ALA A 46 15.04 1.57 4.89
C ALA A 46 16.08 1.41 3.78
N ASN A 47 16.85 2.46 3.47
CA ASN A 47 17.94 2.38 2.52
C ASN A 47 19.05 1.44 3.02
N ALA A 48 19.48 1.52 4.29
CA ALA A 48 20.46 0.59 4.82
C ALA A 48 19.92 -0.84 4.87
N CYS A 49 18.65 -1.02 5.25
CA CYS A 49 18.04 -2.34 5.38
C CYS A 49 17.80 -3.01 4.02
N TYR A 50 17.31 -2.27 3.03
CA TYR A 50 17.23 -2.73 1.65
C TYR A 50 18.63 -3.05 1.10
N ASN A 51 19.60 -2.16 1.29
CA ASN A 51 20.97 -2.34 0.81
C ASN A 51 21.64 -3.60 1.38
N LYS A 52 21.29 -4.00 2.61
CA LYS A 52 21.89 -5.15 3.28
C LYS A 52 21.14 -6.47 3.03
N PHE A 53 19.81 -6.43 3.01
CA PHE A 53 18.99 -7.65 3.07
C PHE A 53 17.97 -7.80 1.95
N ARG A 54 17.79 -6.78 1.09
CA ARG A 54 16.86 -6.78 -0.04
C ARG A 54 15.45 -7.28 0.34
N TRP A 55 14.91 -6.81 1.48
CA TRP A 55 13.59 -7.21 1.99
C TRP A 55 13.43 -8.73 2.25
N SER A 56 14.48 -9.40 2.74
CA SER A 56 14.38 -10.79 3.25
C SER A 56 13.90 -10.83 4.71
N SER A 57 13.72 -12.03 5.29
CA SER A 57 13.36 -12.20 6.71
C SER A 57 14.37 -11.54 7.67
N ARG A 58 15.63 -11.36 7.26
CA ARG A 58 16.66 -10.68 8.05
C ARG A 58 16.40 -9.18 8.21
N THR A 59 15.48 -8.60 7.44
CA THR A 59 15.06 -7.20 7.59
C THR A 59 14.49 -6.92 8.99
N TRP A 60 13.95 -7.92 9.68
CA TRP A 60 13.54 -7.81 11.09
C TRP A 60 14.67 -7.46 12.08
N THR A 61 15.92 -7.78 11.73
CA THR A 61 17.11 -7.39 12.52
C THR A 61 17.43 -5.90 12.42
N CYS A 62 16.79 -5.24 11.47
CA CYS A 62 17.02 -3.88 11.03
C CYS A 62 15.98 -2.90 11.59
N ILE A 63 14.97 -3.44 12.28
CA ILE A 63 13.88 -2.71 12.91
C ILE A 63 14.12 -2.70 14.42
N ASP A 64 14.19 -1.51 15.01
CA ASP A 64 14.38 -1.35 16.44
C ASP A 64 13.12 -1.75 17.23
N GLY A 65 13.33 -2.44 18.34
CA GLY A 65 12.28 -2.87 19.26
C GLY A 65 12.75 -4.06 20.09
N GLU A 66 12.23 -4.16 21.31
CA GLU A 66 12.64 -5.17 22.30
C GLU A 66 12.15 -6.57 21.94
N ASN A 67 11.05 -6.66 21.19
CA ASN A 67 10.42 -7.92 20.80
C ASN A 67 9.70 -7.82 19.44
N GLY A 68 9.20 -8.96 18.95
CA GLY A 68 8.53 -9.04 17.65
C GLY A 68 7.25 -8.20 17.55
N VAL A 69 6.50 -8.08 18.64
CA VAL A 69 5.23 -7.31 18.67
C VAL A 69 5.50 -5.82 18.51
N GLU A 70 6.51 -5.30 19.19
CA GLU A 70 6.89 -3.90 19.07
C GLU A 70 7.40 -3.57 17.66
N LYS A 71 8.25 -4.44 17.11
CA LYS A 71 8.77 -4.30 15.74
C LYS A 71 7.64 -4.31 14.71
N GLN A 72 6.71 -5.25 14.85
CA GLN A 72 5.51 -5.35 14.01
C GLN A 72 4.69 -4.06 14.06
N ARG A 73 4.39 -3.56 15.26
CA ARG A 73 3.63 -2.31 15.44
C ARG A 73 4.29 -1.15 14.68
N LYS A 74 5.60 -0.95 14.87
CA LYS A 74 6.34 0.15 14.22
C LYS A 74 6.33 0.02 12.69
N VAL A 75 6.49 -1.18 12.13
CA VAL A 75 6.45 -1.33 10.67
C VAL A 75 5.06 -1.16 10.07
N CYS A 76 4.00 -1.65 10.74
CA CYS A 76 2.63 -1.42 10.28
C CYS A 76 2.31 0.09 10.27
N GLU A 77 2.78 0.80 11.29
CA GLU A 77 2.57 2.24 11.44
C GLU A 77 3.36 3.06 10.40
N CYS A 78 4.59 2.64 10.09
CA CYS A 78 5.55 3.49 9.38
C CYS A 78 5.89 3.06 7.95
N CYS A 79 5.40 1.92 7.45
CA CYS A 79 5.81 1.40 6.13
C CYS A 79 5.57 2.43 5.00
N ARG A 80 4.52 3.24 5.08
CA ARG A 80 4.19 4.26 4.07
C ARG A 80 5.15 5.44 4.10
N CYS A 81 5.77 5.74 5.24
CA CYS A 81 6.81 6.77 5.35
C CYS A 81 8.14 6.32 4.75
N VAL A 82 8.38 5.02 4.69
CA VAL A 82 9.52 4.44 3.99
C VAL A 82 9.25 4.34 2.49
N GLY A 83 8.05 3.88 2.13
CA GLY A 83 7.60 3.76 0.74
C GLY A 83 6.89 2.44 0.48
N LYS A 84 6.18 2.40 -0.66
CA LYS A 84 5.30 1.28 -1.05
C LYS A 84 5.99 -0.09 -0.95
N VAL A 85 7.25 -0.19 -1.36
CA VAL A 85 8.01 -1.45 -1.34
C VAL A 85 8.11 -2.07 0.06
N MET A 86 8.19 -1.25 1.12
CA MET A 86 8.20 -1.75 2.48
C MET A 86 6.82 -2.23 2.91
N CYS A 87 5.75 -1.52 2.53
CA CYS A 87 4.38 -1.95 2.81
C CYS A 87 4.07 -3.28 2.11
N ASP A 88 4.48 -3.43 0.84
CA ASP A 88 4.32 -4.68 0.09
C ASP A 88 5.06 -5.84 0.78
N TRP A 89 6.30 -5.59 1.22
CA TRP A 89 7.08 -6.59 1.96
C TRP A 89 6.42 -7.00 3.28
N VAL A 90 5.97 -6.02 4.08
CA VAL A 90 5.30 -6.24 5.37
C VAL A 90 3.99 -7.02 5.19
N SER A 91 3.16 -6.66 4.20
CA SER A 91 1.93 -7.38 3.89
C SER A 91 2.22 -8.85 3.51
N ALA A 92 3.31 -9.11 2.78
CA ALA A 92 3.72 -10.48 2.45
C ALA A 92 4.13 -11.31 3.68
N GLN A 93 4.44 -10.68 4.82
CA GLN A 93 4.70 -11.39 6.08
C GLN A 93 3.42 -11.76 6.84
N ASN A 94 2.24 -11.27 6.44
CA ASN A 94 0.96 -11.42 7.16
C ASN A 94 1.02 -10.93 8.62
N VAL A 95 1.74 -9.83 8.85
CA VAL A 95 1.87 -9.19 10.18
C VAL A 95 1.14 -7.85 10.26
N CYS A 96 0.75 -7.31 9.11
CA CYS A 96 -0.15 -6.20 8.90
C CYS A 96 -0.99 -6.60 7.67
#